data_AF-A0A969PS52-F1
#
_entry.id   AF-A0A969PS52-F1
#
_cell.length_a   1.000
_cell.length_b   1.000
_cell.length_c   1.000
_cell.angle_alpha   90.00
_cell.angle_beta   90.00
_cell.angle_gamma   90.00
#
_symmetry.space_group_name_H-M   'P 1'
#
loop_
_entity.id
_entity.type
_entity.pdbx_description
1 polymer ?
#
loop_
_entity_poly.entity_id
_entity_poly.type
_entity_poly.pdbx_seq_one_letter_code
_entity_poly.pdbx_strand_id
1 'polypeptide(L)'
;VASIEAQIDALRQEANEAHHKKACALRAHPTYGKYVRQLKDGTLRLHKQAVRDASKYDGKYLIRTSDDTLSIEDVALGYKQLLE
;
A
#
# COMPACT_ATOMS: atom_id res chain seq x y z
N VAL A 1 6.14 2.57 -2.09
CA VAL A 1 6.32 3.63 -1.05
C VAL A 1 6.88 4.91 -1.66
N ALA A 2 7.99 4.84 -2.42
CA ALA A 2 8.63 5.98 -3.07
C ALA A 2 7.66 6.91 -3.85
N SER A 3 6.68 6.34 -4.58
CA SER A 3 5.70 7.14 -5.33
C SER A 3 4.76 7.98 -4.45
N ILE A 4 4.44 7.54 -3.24
CA ILE A 4 3.52 8.28 -2.34
C ILE A 4 4.29 9.41 -1.66
N GLU A 5 5.52 9.16 -1.22
CA GLU A 5 6.39 10.18 -0.63
C GLU A 5 6.68 11.29 -1.64
N ALA A 6 6.98 10.94 -2.89
CA ALA A 6 7.16 11.93 -3.96
C ALA A 6 5.90 12.77 -4.20
N GLN A 7 4.70 12.18 -4.13
CA GLN A 7 3.46 12.93 -4.29
C GLN A 7 3.17 13.85 -3.09
N ILE A 8 3.50 13.43 -1.86
CA ILE A 8 3.38 14.30 -0.68
C ILE A 8 4.34 15.47 -0.77
N ASP A 9 5.60 15.23 -1.17
CA ASP A 9 6.61 16.28 -1.33
C ASP A 9 6.22 17.30 -2.42
N ALA A 10 5.68 16.81 -3.54
CA ALA A 10 5.19 17.65 -4.64
C ALA A 10 4.01 18.56 -4.26
N LEU A 11 3.30 18.28 -3.16
CA LEU A 11 2.21 19.14 -2.68
C LEU A 11 2.71 20.41 -2.00
N ARG A 12 3.96 20.44 -1.50
CA ARG A 12 4.59 21.59 -0.82
C ARG A 12 3.65 22.31 0.17
N GLN A 13 2.92 21.55 0.99
CA GLN A 13 1.95 22.13 1.93
C GLN A 13 2.66 22.88 3.06
N GLU A 14 2.19 24.09 3.35
CA GLU A 14 2.59 24.82 4.55
C GLU A 14 1.66 24.47 5.73
N ALA A 15 2.16 24.67 6.95
CA ALA A 15 1.42 24.37 8.17
C ALA A 15 0.24 25.35 8.34
N ASN A 16 -0.95 24.82 8.64
CA ASN A 16 -2.21 25.54 8.81
C ASN A 16 -2.77 26.23 7.56
N GLU A 17 -2.24 25.91 6.37
CA GLU A 17 -2.81 26.39 5.11
C GLU A 17 -4.09 25.61 4.75
N ALA A 18 -4.98 26.25 3.99
CA ALA A 18 -6.13 25.57 3.41
C ALA A 18 -5.66 24.42 2.49
N HIS A 19 -6.35 23.29 2.56
CA HIS A 19 -5.95 22.12 1.76
C HIS A 19 -6.20 22.37 0.26
N HIS A 20 -5.18 22.13 -0.55
CA HIS A 20 -5.28 22.20 -2.01
C HIS A 20 -6.10 21.03 -2.57
N LYS A 21 -6.74 21.23 -3.74
CA LYS A 21 -7.52 20.19 -4.43
C LYS A 21 -6.72 18.90 -4.64
N LYS A 22 -5.42 19.00 -4.92
CA LYS A 22 -4.49 17.87 -5.06
C LYS A 22 -4.30 17.10 -3.75
N ALA A 23 -4.25 17.78 -2.61
CA ALA A 23 -4.16 17.14 -1.30
C ALA A 23 -5.42 16.34 -0.98
N CYS A 24 -6.60 16.89 -1.27
CA CYS A 24 -7.87 16.16 -1.17
C CYS A 24 -7.91 14.94 -2.08
N ALA A 25 -7.46 15.08 -3.33
CA ALA A 25 -7.41 13.96 -4.28
C ALA A 25 -6.48 12.84 -3.79
N LEU A 26 -5.32 13.17 -3.24
CA LEU A 26 -4.39 12.20 -2.68
C LEU A 26 -4.99 11.45 -1.47
N ARG A 27 -5.69 12.17 -0.59
CA ARG A 27 -6.37 11.59 0.57
C ARG A 27 -7.55 10.68 0.18
N ALA A 28 -8.29 11.07 -0.85
CA ALA A 28 -9.43 10.31 -1.37
C ALA A 28 -9.01 9.20 -2.36
N HIS A 29 -7.73 9.10 -2.72
CA HIS A 29 -7.26 8.12 -3.68
C HIS A 29 -7.47 6.70 -3.15
N PRO A 30 -8.10 5.78 -3.91
CA PRO A 30 -8.49 4.46 -3.42
C PRO A 30 -7.29 3.63 -2.90
N THR A 31 -6.15 3.74 -3.58
CA THR A 31 -4.94 2.98 -3.22
C THR A 31 -4.03 3.73 -2.26
N TYR A 32 -3.97 5.06 -2.34
CA TYR A 32 -2.96 5.85 -1.63
C TYR A 32 -3.49 6.46 -0.34
N GLY A 33 -4.80 6.76 -0.28
CA GLY A 33 -5.43 7.34 0.91
C GLY A 33 -5.21 6.52 2.17
N LYS A 34 -5.20 5.18 2.08
CA LYS A 34 -4.88 4.28 3.21
C LYS A 34 -3.47 4.43 3.78
N TYR A 35 -2.54 5.02 3.03
CA TYR A 35 -1.14 5.21 3.43
C TYR A 35 -0.82 6.66 3.80
N VAL A 36 -1.80 7.57 3.74
CA VAL A 36 -1.60 8.99 4.03
C VAL A 36 -2.43 9.38 5.25
N ARG A 37 -1.82 10.12 6.17
CA ARG A 37 -2.50 10.70 7.35
C ARG A 37 -2.39 12.21 7.33
N GLN A 38 -3.43 12.87 7.82
CA GLN A 38 -3.41 14.31 8.04
C GLN A 38 -2.99 14.59 9.49
N LEU A 39 -2.03 15.51 9.66
CA LEU A 39 -1.60 16.01 10.96
C LEU A 39 -2.52 17.13 11.46
N LYS A 40 -2.35 17.53 12.73
CA LYS A 40 -3.16 18.59 13.37
C LYS A 40 -2.99 19.96 12.69
N ASP A 41 -1.85 20.18 12.08
CA ASP A 41 -1.51 21.37 11.30
C ASP A 41 -2.07 21.33 9.86
N GLY A 42 -2.87 20.31 9.51
CA GLY A 42 -3.47 20.16 8.19
C GLY A 42 -2.56 19.52 7.13
N THR A 43 -1.28 19.29 7.42
CA THR A 43 -0.32 18.73 6.46
C THR A 43 -0.50 17.21 6.29
N LEU A 44 -0.27 16.71 5.08
CA LEU A 44 -0.28 15.29 4.77
C LEU A 44 1.09 14.66 5.04
N ARG A 45 1.10 13.50 5.70
CA ARG A 45 2.30 12.70 5.95
C ARG A 45 2.05 11.23 5.67
N LEU A 46 3.11 10.50 5.36
CA LEU A 46 3.06 9.05 5.17
C LEU A 46 2.74 8.34 6.50
N HIS A 47 1.75 7.46 6.47
CA HIS A 47 1.41 6.58 7.58
C HIS A 47 2.34 5.36 7.60
N LYS A 48 3.53 5.54 8.20
CA LYS A 48 4.60 4.51 8.22
C LYS A 48 4.15 3.14 8.76
N GLN A 49 3.23 3.12 9.72
CA GLN A 49 2.73 1.86 10.27
C GLN A 49 1.86 1.10 9.27
N ALA A 50 1.01 1.78 8.51
CA ALA A 50 0.19 1.14 7.47
C ALA A 50 1.05 0.60 6.33
N VAL A 51 2.15 1.30 6.02
CA VAL A 51 3.15 0.81 5.07
C VAL A 51 3.84 -0.44 5.60
N ARG A 52 4.26 -0.47 6.87
CA ARG A 52 4.86 -1.66 7.49
C ARG A 52 3.91 -2.85 7.51
N ASP A 53 2.64 -2.61 7.84
CA ASP A 53 1.65 -3.68 7.87
C ASP A 53 1.35 -4.22 6.47
N ALA A 54 1.22 -3.34 5.47
CA ALA A 54 1.06 -3.79 4.09
C ALA A 54 2.29 -4.57 3.58
N SER A 55 3.50 -4.12 3.94
CA SER A 55 4.74 -4.81 3.57
C SER A 55 4.84 -6.23 4.15
N LYS A 56 4.10 -6.58 5.21
CA LYS A 56 4.08 -7.95 5.75
C LYS A 56 3.37 -8.95 4.84
N TYR A 57 2.53 -8.47 3.92
CA TYR A 57 1.73 -9.29 3.01
C TYR A 57 2.25 -9.21 1.57
N ASP A 58 3.19 -8.31 1.29
CA ASP A 58 3.81 -8.19 -0.02
C ASP A 58 4.65 -9.44 -0.33
N GLY A 59 4.40 -10.08 -1.47
CA GLY A 59 5.04 -11.35 -1.85
C GLY A 59 4.53 -12.59 -1.11
N LYS A 60 3.43 -12.49 -0.36
CA LYS A 60 2.74 -13.66 0.21
C LYS A 60 1.55 -14.07 -0.63
N TYR A 61 1.42 -15.37 -0.85
CA TYR A 61 0.38 -15.97 -1.68
C TYR A 61 -0.45 -16.93 -0.85
N LEU A 62 -1.77 -16.90 -1.03
CA LEU A 62 -2.67 -17.94 -0.55
C LEU A 62 -2.92 -18.91 -1.70
N ILE A 63 -2.42 -20.13 -1.57
CA ILE A 63 -2.65 -21.18 -2.55
C ILE A 63 -3.78 -22.07 -2.03
N ARG A 64 -4.82 -22.25 -2.84
CA ARG A 64 -5.93 -23.15 -2.55
C ARG A 64 -6.04 -24.17 -3.68
N THR A 65 -5.92 -25.44 -3.34
CA THR A 65 -6.20 -26.56 -4.24
C THR A 65 -7.48 -27.28 -3.81
N SER A 66 -8.26 -27.76 -4.77
CA SER A 66 -9.41 -28.64 -4.53
C SER A 66 -9.02 -30.11 -4.57
N ASP A 67 -7.81 -30.42 -5.03
CA ASP A 67 -7.27 -31.77 -5.13
C ASP A 67 -6.51 -32.10 -3.83
N ASP A 68 -7.04 -33.06 -3.06
CA ASP A 68 -6.47 -33.52 -1.80
C ASP A 68 -5.36 -34.57 -1.96
N THR A 69 -5.11 -35.04 -3.18
CA THR A 69 -4.07 -36.04 -3.46
C THR A 69 -2.67 -35.42 -3.60
N LEU A 70 -2.59 -34.10 -3.79
CA LEU A 70 -1.34 -33.37 -3.91
C LEU A 70 -0.73 -33.02 -2.55
N SER A 71 0.58 -33.20 -2.42
CA SER A 71 1.31 -32.73 -1.24
C SER A 71 1.40 -31.20 -1.21
N ILE A 72 1.53 -30.61 -0.02
CA ILE A 72 1.69 -29.16 0.16
C ILE A 72 2.93 -28.65 -0.61
N GLU A 73 3.99 -29.47 -0.64
CA GLU A 73 5.25 -29.17 -1.32
C GLU A 73 5.07 -29.10 -2.84
N ASP A 74 4.36 -30.07 -3.42
CA ASP A 74 4.06 -30.11 -4.85
C ASP A 74 3.13 -28.95 -5.28
N VAL A 75 2.15 -28.61 -4.44
CA VAL A 75 1.25 -27.47 -4.67
C VAL A 75 2.03 -26.16 -4.70
N ALA A 76 2.97 -25.96 -3.77
CA ALA A 76 3.81 -24.77 -3.73
C ALA A 76 4.76 -24.71 -4.93
N LEU A 77 5.35 -25.85 -5.32
CA LEU A 77 6.26 -25.95 -6.46
C LEU A 77 5.53 -25.68 -7.78
N GLY A 78 4.35 -26.27 -7.98
CA GLY A 78 3.53 -26.07 -9.17
C GLY A 78 3.09 -24.62 -9.34
N TYR A 79 2.68 -23.95 -8.24
CA TYR A 79 2.33 -22.53 -8.29
C TYR A 79 3.52 -21.64 -8.68
N LYS A 80 4.73 -21.95 -8.21
CA LYS A 80 5.94 -21.22 -8.57
C LYS A 80 6.25 -21.30 -10.07
N GLN A 81 6.05 -22.48 -10.68
CA GLN A 81 6.30 -22.71 -12.11
C GLN A 81 5.28 -22.04 -13.04
N LEU A 82 4.07 -21.73 -12.55
CA LEU A 82 3.02 -21.03 -13.32
C LEU A 82 3.18 -19.51 -13.36
N LEU A 83 4.01 -18.95 -12.46
CA LEU A 83 4.26 -17.51 -12.37
C LEU A 83 5.43 -17.03 -13.24
N GLU A 84 6.23 -17.94 -13.79
CA GLU A 84 7.31 -17.67 -14.77
C GLU A 84 6.75 -17.63 -16.21
#